data_AF-A0A1Q7C3V0-F1
#
_entry.id   AF-A0A1Q7C3V0-F1
#
_cell.length_a   1.000
_cell.length_b   1.000
_cell.length_c   1.000
_cell.angle_alpha   90.00
_cell.angle_beta   90.00
_cell.angle_gamma   90.00
#
_symmetry.space_group_name_H-M   'P 1'
#
loop_
_entity.id
_entity.type
_entity.pdbx_description
1 polymer ?
#
loop_
_entity_poly.entity_id
_entity_poly.type
_entity_poly.pdbx_seq_one_letter_code
_entity_poly.pdbx_strand_id
1 'polypeptide(L)'
;MANLPFGRRVGSHRVNADLYPAALREIARVLPGGGRAVLLTDDKRHFRETVQRTPLVRVIKEVVLARGGLHPSVYVITKRGR
;
A
#
# COMPACT_ATOMS: atom_id res chain seq x y z
N MET A 1 6.50 -1.48 -8.69
CA MET A 1 6.53 -0.33 -7.77
C MET A 1 5.39 0.60 -8.16
N ALA A 2 4.68 1.20 -7.21
CA ALA A 2 3.58 2.12 -7.52
C ALA A 2 3.52 3.30 -6.54
N ASN A 3 3.12 4.46 -7.03
CA ASN A 3 2.76 5.63 -6.23
C ASN A 3 1.24 5.70 -6.13
N LEU A 4 0.69 5.29 -4.99
CA LEU A 4 -0.76 5.24 -4.78
C LEU A 4 -1.32 6.63 -4.48
N PRO A 5 -2.59 6.93 -4.81
CA PRO A 5 -3.19 8.22 -4.52
C PRO A 5 -3.26 8.50 -3.02
N PHE A 6 -2.88 9.71 -2.60
CA PHE A 6 -2.81 10.09 -1.18
C PHE A 6 -4.15 10.60 -0.61
N GLY A 7 -5.19 10.72 -1.44
CA GLY A 7 -6.51 11.20 -1.01
C GLY A 7 -6.62 12.70 -0.77
N ARG A 8 -5.59 13.49 -1.12
CA ARG A 8 -5.55 14.97 -0.96
C ARG A 8 -5.67 15.75 -2.27
N ARG A 9 -4.83 15.44 -3.26
CA ARG A 9 -4.78 16.14 -4.56
C ARG A 9 -5.17 15.24 -5.74
N VAL A 10 -5.00 13.93 -5.56
CA VAL A 10 -5.37 12.89 -6.53
C VAL A 10 -6.04 11.78 -5.72
N GLY A 11 -7.25 11.38 -6.16
CA GLY A 11 -8.15 10.54 -5.40
C GLY A 11 -8.74 11.25 -4.17
N SER A 12 -9.59 10.54 -3.44
CA SER A 12 -10.12 10.95 -2.13
C SER A 12 -9.99 9.78 -1.15
N HIS A 13 -10.04 10.04 0.16
CA HIS A 13 -10.06 8.96 1.15
C HIS A 13 -11.18 7.94 0.89
N ARG A 14 -12.34 8.42 0.41
CA ARG A 14 -13.47 7.56 0.02
C ARG A 14 -13.12 6.66 -1.16
N VAL A 15 -12.54 7.20 -2.23
CA VAL A 15 -12.12 6.40 -3.40
C VAL A 15 -11.00 5.42 -3.02
N ASN A 16 -10.10 5.81 -2.13
CA ASN A 16 -9.04 4.95 -1.63
C ASN A 16 -9.58 3.71 -0.89
N ALA A 17 -10.79 3.79 -0.31
CA ALA A 17 -11.39 2.69 0.45
C ALA A 17 -11.77 1.51 -0.44
N ASP A 18 -12.09 1.81 -1.71
CA ASP A 18 -12.36 0.79 -2.72
C ASP A 18 -11.07 0.39 -3.46
N LEU A 19 -10.21 1.37 -3.76
CA LEU A 19 -8.98 1.17 -4.53
C LEU A 19 -7.95 0.31 -3.80
N TYR A 20 -7.65 0.59 -2.54
CA TYR A 20 -6.57 -0.12 -1.82
C TYR A 20 -6.84 -1.62 -1.70
N PRO A 21 -8.04 -2.10 -1.32
CA PRO A 21 -8.34 -3.53 -1.30
C PRO A 21 -8.18 -4.17 -2.69
N ALA A 22 -8.70 -3.52 -3.74
CA ALA A 22 -8.61 -4.04 -5.11
C ALA A 22 -7.15 -4.13 -5.58
N ALA A 23 -6.37 -3.07 -5.37
CA ALA A 23 -4.95 -3.03 -5.72
C ALA A 23 -4.13 -4.09 -4.97
N LEU A 24 -4.36 -4.26 -3.67
CA LEU A 24 -3.64 -5.26 -2.87
C LEU A 24 -3.99 -6.69 -3.28
N ARG A 25 -5.26 -6.98 -3.61
CA ARG A 25 -5.66 -8.29 -4.16
C ARG A 25 -4.99 -8.56 -5.50
N GLU A 26 -4.95 -7.57 -6.38
CA GLU A 26 -4.33 -7.72 -7.69
C GLU A 26 -2.82 -7.90 -7.59
N ILE A 27 -2.15 -7.13 -6.73
CA ILE A 27 -0.74 -7.34 -6.40
C ILE A 27 -0.54 -8.76 -5.87
N ALA A 28 -1.38 -9.22 -4.94
CA ALA A 28 -1.34 -10.58 -4.45
C ALA A 28 -1.69 -11.64 -5.52
N ARG A 29 -2.33 -11.28 -6.63
CA ARG A 29 -2.55 -12.22 -7.74
C ARG A 29 -1.27 -12.35 -8.56
N VAL A 30 -0.69 -11.22 -8.97
CA VAL A 30 0.40 -11.17 -9.95
C VAL A 30 1.81 -11.34 -9.38
N LEU A 31 2.02 -11.10 -8.08
CA LEU A 31 3.36 -11.17 -7.50
C LEU A 31 3.90 -12.62 -7.55
N PRO A 32 5.12 -12.89 -8.04
CA PRO A 32 5.67 -14.24 -8.00
C PRO A 32 5.97 -14.68 -6.55
N GLY A 33 6.24 -15.98 -6.35
CA GLY A 33 6.73 -16.49 -5.07
C GLY A 33 7.99 -15.76 -4.62
N GLY A 34 8.03 -15.29 -3.36
CA GLY A 34 9.13 -14.48 -2.83
C GLY A 34 9.21 -13.04 -3.37
N GLY A 35 8.30 -12.63 -4.27
CA GLY A 35 8.27 -11.30 -4.84
C GLY A 35 7.92 -10.21 -3.81
N ARG A 36 8.26 -8.97 -4.15
CA ARG A 36 8.02 -7.79 -3.30
C ARG A 36 7.38 -6.68 -4.13
N ALA A 37 6.43 -5.96 -3.54
CA ALA A 37 5.90 -4.72 -4.10
C ALA A 37 6.26 -3.55 -3.20
N VAL A 38 6.63 -2.43 -3.81
CA VAL A 38 6.98 -1.17 -3.14
C VAL A 38 5.91 -0.14 -3.48
N LEU A 39 5.25 0.39 -2.45
CA LEU A 39 4.05 1.23 -2.55
C LEU A 39 4.26 2.51 -1.74
N LEU A 40 4.04 3.67 -2.36
CA LEU A 40 4.12 4.98 -1.71
C LEU A 40 2.70 5.51 -1.45
N THR A 41 2.39 5.91 -0.22
CA THR A 41 1.17 6.66 0.12
C THR A 41 1.31 7.49 1.39
N ASP A 42 0.60 8.61 1.51
CA ASP A 42 0.45 9.34 2.77
C ASP A 42 -0.87 9.03 3.51
N ASP A 43 -1.75 8.20 2.94
CA ASP A 43 -2.95 7.70 3.62
C ASP A 43 -2.60 6.50 4.52
N LYS A 44 -1.69 6.75 5.46
CA LYS A 44 -0.92 5.74 6.20
C LYS A 44 -1.80 4.83 7.07
N ARG A 45 -2.79 5.40 7.76
CA ARG A 45 -3.70 4.64 8.63
C ARG A 45 -4.54 3.69 7.81
N HIS A 46 -5.22 4.24 6.81
CA HIS A 46 -6.11 3.49 5.94
C HIS A 46 -5.39 2.39 5.17
N PHE A 47 -4.19 2.68 4.65
CA PHE A 47 -3.38 1.68 3.97
C PHE A 47 -3.03 0.50 4.90
N ARG A 48 -2.56 0.78 6.12
CA ARG A 48 -2.25 -0.28 7.10
C ARG A 48 -3.47 -1.11 7.48
N GLU A 49 -4.60 -0.46 7.76
CA GLU A 49 -5.87 -1.15 8.05
C GLU A 49 -6.30 -2.05 6.88
N THR A 50 -6.13 -1.58 5.65
CA THR A 50 -6.47 -2.35 4.45
C THR A 50 -5.56 -3.57 4.26
N VAL A 51 -4.24 -3.40 4.50
CA VAL A 51 -3.30 -4.53 4.45
C VAL A 51 -3.63 -5.56 5.53
N GLN A 52 -3.98 -5.14 6.74
CA GLN A 52 -4.42 -6.05 7.80
C GLN A 52 -5.66 -6.86 7.43
N ARG A 53 -6.61 -6.24 6.69
CA ARG A 53 -7.83 -6.88 6.18
C ARG A 53 -7.61 -7.71 4.90
N THR A 54 -6.42 -7.67 4.30
CA THR A 54 -6.08 -8.40 3.08
C THR A 54 -5.10 -9.54 3.41
N PRO A 55 -5.60 -10.75 3.76
CA PRO A 55 -4.76 -11.81 4.34
C PRO A 55 -3.72 -12.38 3.38
N LEU A 56 -3.79 -12.07 2.08
CA LEU A 56 -2.86 -12.56 1.06
C LEU A 56 -1.49 -11.87 1.10
N VAL A 57 -1.39 -10.71 1.76
CA VAL A 57 -0.15 -9.91 1.80
C VAL A 57 0.21 -9.51 3.23
N ARG A 58 1.45 -9.06 3.41
CA ARG A 58 1.92 -8.42 4.65
C ARG A 58 2.92 -7.32 4.34
N VAL A 59 2.95 -6.28 5.17
CA VAL A 59 4.04 -5.31 5.19
C VAL A 59 5.26 -5.97 5.82
N ILE A 60 6.42 -5.85 5.16
CA ILE A 60 7.72 -6.33 5.67
C ILE A 60 8.70 -5.20 5.95
N LYS A 61 8.42 -4.00 5.43
CA LYS A 61 9.19 -2.79 5.74
C LYS A 61 8.30 -1.57 5.54
N GLU A 62 8.44 -0.60 6.43
CA GLU A 62 7.91 0.75 6.26
C GLU A 62 9.07 1.75 6.37
N VAL A 63 9.09 2.75 5.49
CA VAL A 63 10.04 3.87 5.54
C VAL A 63 9.24 5.16 5.43
N VAL A 64 9.31 6.01 6.45
CA VAL A 64 8.73 7.35 6.41
C VAL A 64 9.70 8.27 5.68
N LEU A 65 9.21 8.98 4.67
CA LEU A 65 9.97 9.99 3.95
C LEU A 65 9.70 11.36 4.55
N ALA A 66 10.67 12.28 4.43
CA ALA A 66 10.46 13.70 4.72
C ALA A 66 10.86 14.50 3.48
N ARG A 67 9.87 15.03 2.75
CA ARG A 67 10.13 15.85 1.55
C ARG A 67 9.09 16.97 1.43
N GLY A 68 9.57 18.22 1.40
CA GLY A 68 8.72 19.40 1.16
C GLY A 68 7.58 19.58 2.18
N GLY A 69 7.83 19.29 3.46
CA GLY A 69 6.83 19.37 4.53
C GLY A 69 5.81 18.22 4.55
N LEU A 70 5.91 17.26 3.63
CA LEU A 70 5.08 16.06 3.61
C LEU A 70 5.83 14.85 4.18
N HIS A 71 5.08 13.95 4.81
CA HIS A 71 5.60 12.76 5.47
C HIS A 71 4.99 11.45 4.94
N PRO A 72 5.01 11.18 3.61
CA PRO A 72 4.46 9.96 3.07
C PRO A 72 5.29 8.74 3.48
N SER A 73 4.67 7.57 3.51
CA SER A 73 5.34 6.30 3.81
C SER A 73 5.52 5.46 2.55
N VAL A 74 6.69 4.85 2.43
CA VAL A 74 6.96 3.73 1.51
C VAL A 74 6.75 2.43 2.26
N TYR A 75 5.86 1.59 1.75
CA TYR A 75 5.59 0.25 2.23
C TYR A 75 6.18 -0.77 1.27
N VAL A 76 6.99 -1.69 1.81
CA VAL A 76 7.37 -2.92 1.11
C VAL A 76 6.42 -4.02 1.58
N ILE A 77 5.68 -4.60 0.64
CA ILE A 77 4.78 -5.72 0.90
C ILE A 77 5.25 -6.98 0.16
N THR A 78 4.88 -8.13 0.70
CA THR A 78 5.10 -9.43 0.06
C THR A 78 3.87 -10.31 0.24
N LYS A 79 3.74 -11.35 -0.59
CA LYS A 79 2.75 -12.40 -0.41
C LYS A 79 3.00 -13.09 0.93
N ARG A 80 1.93 -13.42 1.66
CA ARG A 80 2.07 -14.42 2.73
C ARG A 80 2.37 -15.76 2.06
N GLY A 81 3.34 -16.49 2.59
CA GLY A 81 3.52 -17.90 2.21
C GLY A 81 2.25 -18.67 2.55
N ARG A 82 1.97 -19.74 1.78
CA ARG A 82 1.04 -20.77 2.27
C ARG A 82 1.60 -21.39 3.54
#